data_AF-A0A087CSH4-F1
#
_entry.id   AF-A0A087CSH4-F1
#
_cell.length_a   1.000
_cell.length_b   1.000
_cell.length_c   1.000
_cell.angle_alpha   90.00
_cell.angle_beta   90.00
_cell.angle_gamma   90.00
#
_symmetry.space_group_name_H-M   'P 1'
#
loop_
_entity.id
_entity.type
_entity.pdbx_description
1 polymer ?
#
loop_
_entity_poly.entity_id
_entity_poly.type
_entity_poly.pdbx_seq_one_letter_code
_entity_poly.pdbx_strand_id
1 'polypeptide(L)' 'MTTEYLGVKQVAEHLGITQGALLSLRLPAPDATIGRTRGWLPETIDEWNANRPGRGVGGGRPRKHRNDDD' A
#
# COMPACT_ATOMS: atom_id res chain seq x y z
N MET A 1 20.49 -1.88 -8.83
CA MET A 1 19.04 -2.08 -8.60
C MET A 1 18.65 -1.19 -7.44
N THR A 2 17.60 -0.39 -7.59
CA THR A 2 17.15 0.56 -6.56
C THR A 2 15.90 -0.02 -5.92
N THR A 3 15.87 -0.12 -4.59
CA THR A 3 14.69 -0.55 -3.86
C THR A 3 13.80 0.66 -3.60
N GLU A 4 12.61 0.68 -4.19
CA GLU A 4 11.62 1.73 -3.97
C GLU A 4 10.70 1.35 -2.80
N TYR A 5 10.61 2.25 -1.82
CA TYR A 5 9.71 2.09 -0.68
C TYR A 5 8.52 3.04 -0.83
N LEU A 6 7.33 2.51 -0.60
CA LEU A 6 6.08 3.25 -0.57
C LEU A 6 5.92 3.94 0.77
N GLY A 7 5.82 5.27 0.77
CA GLY A 7 5.37 6.02 1.94
C GLY A 7 3.86 5.86 2.18
N VAL A 8 3.36 6.31 3.34
CA VAL A 8 1.92 6.22 3.73
C VAL A 8 0.96 6.69 2.62
N LYS A 9 1.31 7.76 1.91
CA LYS A 9 0.52 8.26 0.78
C LYS A 9 0.47 7.25 -0.38
N GLN A 10 1.64 6.76 -0.80
CA GLN A 10 1.77 5.81 -1.89
C GLN A 10 1.10 4.47 -1.55
N VAL A 11 1.18 4.02 -0.29
CA VAL A 11 0.44 2.83 0.17
C VAL A 11 -1.08 3.03 0.02
N ALA A 12 -1.61 4.21 0.37
CA ALA A 12 -3.04 4.49 0.20
C ALA A 12 -3.44 4.50 -1.29
N GLU A 13 -2.62 5.10 -2.15
CA GLU A 13 -2.82 5.12 -3.60
C GLU A 13 -2.74 3.71 -4.21
N HIS A 14 -1.77 2.90 -3.80
CA HIS A 14 -1.58 1.51 -4.21
C HIS A 14 -2.80 0.65 -3.87
N LEU A 15 -3.37 0.84 -2.68
CA LEU A 15 -4.56 0.14 -2.22
C LEU A 15 -5.87 0.73 -2.77
N GLY A 16 -5.82 1.87 -3.45
CA GLY A 16 -7.00 2.57 -3.96
C GLY A 16 -7.92 3.11 -2.87
N ILE A 17 -7.39 3.37 -1.66
CA ILE A 17 -8.15 3.89 -0.52
C ILE A 17 -7.69 5.30 -0.12
N THR A 18 -8.47 5.97 0.73
CA THR A 18 -8.07 7.26 1.29
C THR A 18 -7.03 7.07 2.40
N GLN A 19 -6.14 8.05 2.60
CA GLN A 19 -5.19 8.03 3.71
C GLN A 19 -5.88 7.88 5.08
N GLY A 20 -7.04 8.51 5.28
CA GLY A 20 -7.81 8.37 6.51
C GLY A 20 -8.31 6.94 6.76
N ALA A 21 -8.75 6.26 5.69
CA ALA A 21 -9.09 4.84 5.76
C ALA A 21 -7.85 3.99 6.07
N LEU A 22 -6.71 4.29 5.44
CA LEU A 22 -5.44 3.60 5.69
C LEU A 22 -4.98 3.74 7.16
N LEU A 23 -5.05 4.94 7.73
CA LEU A 23 -4.69 5.20 9.13
C LEU A 23 -5.63 4.52 10.14
N SER A 24 -6.84 4.19 9.71
CA SER A 24 -7.79 3.41 10.53
C SER A 24 -7.47 1.90 10.51
N LEU A 25 -6.65 1.44 9.57
CA LEU A 25 -6.20 0.06 9.47
C LEU A 25 -4.93 -0.15 10.29
N ARG A 26 -4.80 -1.36 10.85
CA ARG A 26 -3.56 -1.81 11.45
C ARG A 26 -2.57 -2.23 10.35
N LEU A 27 -1.78 -1.27 9.91
CA LEU A 27 -0.71 -1.48 8.93
C LEU A 27 0.35 -2.45 9.47
N PRO A 28 1.03 -3.19 8.57
CA PRO A 28 2.15 -4.03 8.96
C PRO A 28 3.34 -3.16 9.41
N ALA A 29 4.33 -3.80 10.02
CA ALA A 29 5.59 -3.13 10.36
C ALA A 29 6.22 -2.54 9.09
N PRO A 30 6.83 -1.34 9.17
CA PRO A 30 7.49 -0.73 8.02
C PRO A 30 8.81 -1.44 7.71
N ASP A 31 9.05 -1.72 6.43
CA ASP A 31 10.30 -2.31 5.93
C ASP A 31 11.47 -1.33 6.04
N ALA A 32 11.19 -0.02 5.91
CA ALA A 32 12.17 1.04 6.08
C ALA A 32 11.61 2.18 6.92
N THR A 33 12.45 2.77 7.78
CA THR A 33 12.10 3.99 8.52
C THR A 33 13.15 5.05 8.25
N ILE A 34 12.72 6.18 7.70
CA ILE A 34 13.56 7.35 7.40
C ILE A 34 13.12 8.48 8.31
N GLY A 35 13.77 8.62 9.47
CA GLY A 35 13.38 9.57 10.51
C GLY A 35 11.97 9.28 11.03
N ARG A 36 11.00 10.14 10.68
CA ARG A 36 9.57 9.96 11.02
C ARG A 36 8.76 9.29 9.91
N THR A 37 9.34 9.18 8.72
CA THR A 37 8.68 8.60 7.55
C THR A 37 8.82 7.09 7.61
N ARG A 38 7.71 6.40 7.46
CA ARG A 38 7.64 4.94 7.35
C ARG A 38 7.48 4.58 5.88
N GLY A 39 8.26 3.60 5.43
CA GLY A 39 8.27 3.06 4.09
C GLY A 39 7.97 1.56 4.12
N TRP A 40 7.17 1.12 3.16
CA TRP A 40 6.86 -0.29 2.95
C TRP A 40 7.23 -0.71 1.54
N LEU A 41 7.61 -1.96 1.36
CA LEU A 41 7.72 -2.51 0.02
C LEU A 41 6.32 -2.70 -0.58
N PRO A 42 6.16 -2.54 -1.90
CA PRO A 42 4.90 -2.88 -2.57
C PRO A 42 4.49 -4.33 -2.27
N GLU A 43 5.46 -5.26 -2.25
CA GLU A 43 5.24 -6.67 -1.91
C GLU A 43 4.68 -6.84 -0.49
N THR A 44 5.26 -6.18 0.51
CA THR A 44 4.78 -6.22 1.91
C THR A 44 3.34 -5.72 2.03
N ILE A 45 2.97 -4.69 1.27
CA ILE A 45 1.60 -4.16 1.26
C ILE A 45 0.64 -5.11 0.55
N ASP A 46 1.04 -5.71 -0.57
CA ASP A 46 0.22 -6.70 -1.30
C ASP A 46 -0.05 -7.94 -0.45
N GLU A 47 0.98 -8.51 0.17
CA GLU A 47 0.86 -9.67 1.07
C GLU A 47 -0.03 -9.35 2.28
N TRP A 48 0.17 -8.18 2.89
CA TRP A 48 -0.68 -7.74 3.99
C TRP A 48 -2.13 -7.52 3.52
N ASN A 49 -2.36 -6.92 2.37
CA ASN A 49 -3.70 -6.65 1.85
C ASN A 49 -4.44 -7.93 1.47
N ALA A 50 -3.73 -8.98 1.02
CA ALA A 50 -4.28 -10.30 0.78
C ALA A 50 -4.68 -11.02 2.09
N ASN A 51 -3.92 -10.82 3.17
CA ASN A 51 -4.10 -11.52 4.44
C ASN A 51 -4.81 -10.70 5.54
N ARG A 52 -5.18 -9.44 5.28
CA ARG A 52 -5.72 -8.53 6.30
C ARG A 52 -7.02 -9.08 6.91
N PRO A 53 -7.13 -9.16 8.25
CA PRO A 53 -8.36 -9.59 8.91
C PRO A 53 -9.42 -8.48 8.84
N GLY A 54 -10.37 -8.61 7.90
CA GLY A 54 -11.49 -7.69 7.73
C GLY A 54 -12.40 -8.05 6.54
N ARG A 55 -13.72 -7.82 6.72
CA ARG A 55 -14.81 -8.17 5.78
C ARG A 55 -14.57 -7.64 4.35
N GLY A 56 -14.09 -8.50 3.45
CA GLY A 56 -14.18 -8.30 2.01
C GLY A 56 -12.87 -8.01 1.29
N VAL A 57 -12.29 -9.06 0.72
CA VAL A 57 -11.27 -9.08 -0.35
C VAL A 57 -11.74 -8.40 -1.66
N GLY A 58 -12.61 -7.37 -1.63
CA GLY A 58 -13.29 -6.86 -2.83
C GLY A 58 -14.06 -5.53 -2.68
N GLY A 59 -13.49 -4.54 -2.00
CA GLY A 59 -14.18 -3.28 -1.67
C GLY A 59 -13.68 -2.03 -2.42
N GLY A 60 -13.40 -2.09 -3.73
CA GLY A 60 -13.06 -0.89 -4.50
C GLY A 60 -12.50 -1.20 -5.89
N ARG A 61 -13.32 -0.95 -6.91
CA ARG A 61 -13.12 -1.19 -8.35
C ARG A 61 -11.64 -1.21 -8.83
N PRO A 62 -11.18 -2.27 -9.53
CA PRO A 62 -9.82 -2.31 -10.07
C PRO A 62 -9.60 -1.14 -11.02
N ARG A 63 -8.59 -0.30 -10.75
CA ARG A 63 -8.18 0.75 -11.68
C ARG A 63 -7.13 0.17 -12.63
N LYS A 64 -7.51 0.16 -13.90
CA LYS A 64 -6.76 -0.25 -15.10
C LYS A 64 -5.29 0.22 -15.04
N HIS A 65 -4.36 -0.73 -15.08
CA HIS A 65 -2.96 -0.48 -15.43
C HIS A 65 -2.91 0.22 -16.78
N ARG A 66 -2.35 1.43 -16.83
CA ARG A 66 -1.87 2.02 -18.08
C ARG A 66 -0.38 1.75 -18.12
N ASN A 67 0.01 0.70 -18.85
CA ASN A 67 1.33 0.68 -19.47
C ASN A 67 1.32 1.85 -20.47
N ASP A 68 2.12 2.86 -20.21
CA ASP A 68 2.57 3.80 -21.24
C ASP A 68 4.00 3.34 -21.55
N ASP A 69 4.09 2.54 -22.61
CA ASP A 69 5.31 2.17 -23.33
C ASP A 69 5.39 3.21 -24.46
N ASP A 70 6.39 4.12 -24.41
CA ASP A 70 6.91 4.91 -25.53
C ASP A 70 8.42 5.15 -25.31
#